data_AF-A0A673MMX8-F1
#
_entry.id   AF-A0A673MMX8-F1
#
_cell.length_a   1.000
_cell.length_b   1.000
_cell.length_c   1.000
_cell.angle_alpha   90.00
_cell.angle_beta   90.00
_cell.angle_gamma   90.00
#
_symmetry.space_group_name_H-M   'P 1'
#
loop_
_entity.id
_entity.type
_entity.pdbx_description
1 polymer ?
#
loop_
_entity_poly.entity_id
_entity_poly.type
_entity_poly.pdbx_seq_one_letter_code
_entity_poly.pdbx_strand_id
1 'polypeptide(L)'
;FTLVNTTKLKQNKLKPQPRAHLTKYHIVIFFYCSIEAYRQYHKLQNVKPSIYLDVSQSWENWGGIQPESCDLIVNINMMHISPLACTTGLFNGVGKILKPQGLLLTYGPYAFSGSITPQSNVDFDHSLRYRL
;
A
#
# COMPACT_ATOMS: atom_id res chain seq x y z
N PHE A 1 1.61 -3.59 4.07
CA PHE A 1 1.52 -4.38 2.82
C PHE A 1 0.95 -5.74 3.16
N THR A 2 -0.07 -6.20 2.43
CA THR A 2 -0.61 -7.57 2.59
C THR A 2 -0.27 -8.34 1.32
N LEU A 3 0.58 -9.36 1.42
CA LEU A 3 0.75 -10.34 0.35
C LEU A 3 -0.53 -11.18 0.30
N VAL A 4 -1.32 -11.01 -0.77
CA VAL A 4 -2.52 -11.81 -1.02
C VAL A 4 -2.17 -12.83 -2.10
N ASN A 5 -2.23 -14.13 -1.76
CA ASN A 5 -2.21 -15.19 -2.76
C ASN A 5 -3.57 -15.18 -3.49
N THR A 6 -3.58 -14.65 -4.71
CA THR A 6 -4.80 -14.44 -5.49
C THR A 6 -5.23 -15.73 -6.18
N THR A 7 -5.99 -16.55 -5.47
CA THR A 7 -6.95 -17.47 -6.09
C THR A 7 -8.33 -17.17 -5.54
N LYS A 8 -9.08 -16.35 -6.29
CA LYS A 8 -10.50 -15.96 -6.11
C LYS A 8 -10.79 -14.95 -4.97
N LEU A 9 -11.09 -13.71 -5.35
CA LEU A 9 -11.82 -12.75 -4.51
C LEU A 9 -13.03 -12.20 -5.26
N LYS A 10 -14.23 -12.57 -4.79
CA LYS A 10 -15.50 -11.91 -5.14
C LYS A 10 -15.68 -10.70 -4.22
N GLN A 11 -16.04 -9.58 -4.82
CA GLN A 11 -16.24 -8.29 -4.16
C GLN A 11 -17.44 -8.33 -3.19
N ASN A 12 -17.28 -7.77 -1.98
CA ASN A 12 -18.41 -7.33 -1.17
C ASN A 12 -18.10 -5.98 -0.49
N LYS A 13 -19.10 -5.10 -0.49
CA LYS A 13 -19.03 -3.66 -0.17
C LYS A 13 -18.83 -3.41 1.34
N LEU A 14 -17.94 -2.49 1.70
CA LEU A 14 -17.70 -2.02 3.08
C LEU A 14 -18.15 -0.57 3.29
N LYS A 15 -18.81 -0.32 4.43
CA LYS A 15 -19.30 1.00 4.88
C LYS A 15 -18.18 1.80 5.61
N PRO A 16 -18.18 3.14 5.57
CA PRO A 16 -17.12 3.98 6.17
C PRO A 16 -17.29 4.15 7.69
N GLN A 17 -16.18 4.20 8.42
CA GLN A 17 -16.04 4.57 9.83
C GLN A 17 -15.20 5.87 9.96
N PRO A 18 -15.36 6.68 11.02
CA PRO A 18 -14.94 8.09 11.05
C PRO A 18 -13.43 8.29 11.18
N ARG A 19 -12.92 9.35 10.54
CA ARG A 19 -11.51 9.77 10.52
C ARG A 19 -11.09 10.38 11.86
N ALA A 20 -10.09 9.81 12.51
CA ALA A 20 -9.36 10.46 13.59
C ALA A 20 -8.31 11.44 13.02
N HIS A 21 -8.29 12.66 13.55
CA HIS A 21 -7.28 13.68 13.27
C HIS A 21 -6.01 13.41 14.07
N LEU A 22 -4.84 13.35 13.41
CA LEU A 22 -3.54 13.45 14.09
C LEU A 22 -2.55 14.27 13.26
N THR A 23 -2.00 15.29 13.94
CA THR A 23 -0.97 16.23 13.50
C THR A 23 0.43 15.62 13.75
N LYS A 24 1.39 16.01 12.90
CA LYS A 24 2.84 15.68 12.87
C LYS A 24 3.25 14.45 12.05
N TYR A 25 4.17 14.72 11.12
CA TYR A 25 4.75 13.86 10.09
C TYR A 25 5.37 12.57 10.62
N HIS A 26 4.52 11.58 10.83
CA HIS A 26 4.86 10.17 10.75
C HIS A 26 3.84 9.60 9.78
N ILE A 27 4.26 9.04 8.65
CA ILE A 27 3.37 8.22 7.82
C ILE A 27 3.13 6.94 8.62
N VAL A 28 2.23 7.03 9.58
CA VAL A 28 1.65 5.89 10.26
C VAL A 28 0.78 5.20 9.23
N ILE A 29 1.20 4.04 8.76
CA ILE A 29 0.35 3.19 7.93
C ILE A 29 -0.81 2.72 8.83
N PHE A 30 -1.91 3.47 8.81
CA PHE A 30 -3.12 3.31 9.63
C PHE A 30 -3.88 1.98 9.47
N PHE A 31 -3.36 1.05 8.67
CA PHE A 31 -4.08 -0.16 8.32
C PHE A 31 -3.62 -1.42 9.05
N TYR A 32 -2.55 -1.38 9.85
CA TYR A 32 -2.07 -2.59 10.55
C TYR A 32 -3.17 -3.26 11.39
N CYS A 33 -3.76 -2.52 12.34
CA CYS A 33 -4.82 -3.03 13.20
C CYS A 33 -6.09 -3.40 12.42
N SER A 34 -6.42 -2.64 11.37
CA SER A 34 -7.58 -2.91 10.53
C SER A 34 -7.39 -4.22 9.74
N ILE A 35 -6.26 -4.37 9.05
CA ILE A 35 -5.92 -5.58 8.28
C ILE A 35 -5.93 -6.82 9.19
N GLU A 36 -5.31 -6.74 10.38
CA GLU A 36 -5.36 -7.85 11.33
C GLU A 36 -6.78 -8.15 11.81
N ALA A 37 -7.57 -7.13 12.13
CA ALA A 37 -8.96 -7.32 12.54
C ALA A 37 -9.77 -8.02 11.46
N TYR A 38 -9.65 -7.62 10.19
CA TYR A 38 -10.32 -8.28 9.06
C TYR A 38 -9.83 -9.71 8.85
N ARG A 39 -8.52 -9.94 8.93
CA ARG A 39 -7.91 -11.28 8.79
C ARG A 39 -8.43 -12.24 9.86
N GLN A 40 -8.47 -11.79 11.11
CA GLN A 40 -8.98 -12.55 12.26
C GLN A 40 -10.48 -12.79 12.17
N TYR A 41 -11.26 -11.74 11.87
CA TYR A 41 -12.71 -11.82 11.76
C TYR A 41 -13.15 -12.82 10.67
N HIS A 42 -12.51 -12.78 9.50
CA HIS A 42 -12.81 -13.69 8.39
C HIS A 42 -12.04 -15.02 8.44
N LYS A 43 -11.17 -15.24 9.45
CA LYS A 43 -10.35 -16.44 9.61
C LYS A 43 -9.62 -16.86 8.33
N LEU A 44 -9.04 -15.87 7.63
CA LEU A 44 -8.37 -16.09 6.36
C LEU A 44 -7.10 -16.92 6.55
N GLN A 45 -7.06 -18.12 6.00
CA GLN A 45 -5.92 -19.04 6.09
C GLN A 45 -4.83 -18.75 5.05
N ASN A 46 -5.20 -18.09 3.94
CA ASN A 46 -4.30 -17.75 2.84
C ASN A 46 -3.68 -16.35 2.97
N VAL A 47 -3.89 -15.67 4.10
CA VAL A 47 -3.34 -14.36 4.38
C VAL A 47 -2.45 -14.46 5.61
N LYS A 48 -1.15 -14.18 5.43
CA LYS A 48 -0.19 -14.14 6.54
C LYS A 48 -0.51 -12.95 7.46
N PRO A 49 -0.07 -12.97 8.73
CA PRO A 49 -0.10 -11.79 9.58
C PRO A 49 0.54 -10.60 8.86
N SER A 50 -0.10 -9.44 8.96
CA SER A 50 0.44 -8.20 8.46
C SER A 50 1.72 -7.84 9.21
N ILE A 51 2.61 -7.19 8.48
CA ILE A 51 3.89 -6.72 8.98
C ILE A 51 3.93 -5.20 8.85
N TYR A 52 4.56 -4.55 9.82
CA TYR A 52 4.98 -3.17 9.65
C TYR A 52 6.12 -3.15 8.62
N LEU A 53 6.00 -2.28 7.64
CA LEU A 53 6.99 -2.14 6.58
C LEU A 53 7.12 -0.67 6.25
N ASP A 54 8.32 -0.14 6.51
CA ASP A 54 8.73 1.18 6.06
C ASP A 54 9.48 1.05 4.74
N VAL A 55 8.83 1.48 3.67
CA VAL A 55 9.31 1.32 2.30
C VAL A 55 10.45 2.26 1.96
N SER A 56 10.72 3.28 2.80
CA SER A 56 11.86 4.17 2.64
C SER A 56 13.18 3.54 3.07
N GLN A 57 13.10 2.43 3.83
CA GLN A 57 14.26 1.66 4.28
C GLN A 57 14.62 0.56 3.27
N SER A 58 15.82 0.03 3.43
CA SER A 58 16.32 -1.09 2.63
C SER A 58 15.42 -2.31 2.73
N TRP A 59 15.34 -3.10 1.65
CA TRP A 59 14.41 -4.23 1.51
C TRP A 59 14.68 -5.35 2.52
N GLU A 60 15.90 -5.45 3.03
CA GLU A 60 16.30 -6.38 4.09
C GLU A 60 15.49 -6.15 5.38
N ASN A 61 15.00 -4.92 5.60
CA ASN A 61 14.15 -4.57 6.74
C ASN A 61 12.65 -4.86 6.50
N TRP A 62 12.26 -5.42 5.35
CA TRP A 62 10.86 -5.66 5.00
C TRP A 62 10.34 -6.99 5.58
N GLY A 63 10.63 -7.26 6.85
CA GLY A 63 10.04 -8.38 7.60
C GLY A 63 10.47 -9.77 7.13
N GLY A 64 11.72 -9.92 6.66
CA GLY A 64 12.32 -11.22 6.32
C GLY A 64 11.87 -11.81 4.98
N ILE A 65 11.27 -11.01 4.11
CA ILE A 65 10.94 -11.43 2.74
C ILE A 65 12.24 -11.79 2.01
N GLN A 66 12.27 -12.97 1.40
CA GLN A 66 13.44 -13.43 0.67
C GLN A 66 13.54 -12.75 -0.70
N PRO A 67 14.75 -12.56 -1.23
CA PRO A 67 14.91 -12.09 -2.60
C PRO A 67 14.28 -13.09 -3.59
N GLU A 68 13.80 -12.57 -4.72
CA GLU A 68 13.17 -13.38 -5.79
C GLU A 68 12.11 -14.37 -5.30
N SER A 69 11.32 -13.98 -4.29
CA SER A 69 10.33 -14.86 -3.66
C SER A 69 8.89 -14.50 -3.98
N CYS A 70 8.63 -13.30 -4.51
CA CYS A 70 7.29 -12.83 -4.80
C CYS A 70 6.97 -12.84 -6.30
N ASP A 71 5.81 -13.39 -6.65
CA ASP A 71 5.28 -13.35 -8.02
C ASP A 71 4.58 -12.01 -8.32
N LEU A 72 3.99 -11.40 -7.30
CA LEU A 72 3.20 -10.16 -7.41
C LEU A 72 3.38 -9.30 -6.16
N ILE A 73 3.61 -8.01 -6.36
CA ILE A 73 3.53 -6.98 -5.32
C ILE A 73 2.47 -5.97 -5.73
N VAL A 74 1.58 -5.63 -4.80
CA VAL A 74 0.54 -4.62 -5.01
C VAL A 74 0.75 -3.47 -4.04
N ASN A 75 0.91 -2.27 -4.57
CA ASN A 75 1.05 -1.03 -3.82
C ASN A 75 -0.19 -0.15 -3.99
N ILE A 76 -0.95 0.04 -2.92
CA ILE A 76 -2.25 0.73 -2.94
C ILE A 76 -2.13 2.03 -2.17
N ASN A 77 -2.48 3.12 -2.84
CA ASN A 77 -2.61 4.46 -2.29
C ASN A 77 -1.40 4.99 -1.50
N MET A 78 -0.18 4.63 -1.90
CA MET A 78 1.03 5.07 -1.21
C MET A 78 1.80 6.14 -2.00
N MET A 79 2.18 5.86 -3.26
CA MET A 79 3.14 6.70 -4.01
C MET A 79 2.73 8.16 -4.20
N HIS A 80 1.42 8.46 -4.22
CA HIS A 80 0.91 9.81 -4.48
C HIS A 80 0.79 10.67 -3.20
N ILE A 81 0.87 10.06 -2.00
CA ILE A 81 0.75 10.76 -0.71
C ILE A 81 2.02 10.73 0.12
N SER A 82 3.01 9.94 -0.30
CA SER A 82 4.26 9.73 0.42
C SER A 82 5.40 10.60 -0.12
N PRO A 83 6.41 10.93 0.70
CA PRO A 83 7.67 11.50 0.24
C PRO A 83 8.28 10.68 -0.90
N LEU A 84 9.03 11.36 -1.78
CA LEU A 84 9.69 10.72 -2.92
C LEU A 84 10.59 9.54 -2.50
N ALA A 85 11.22 9.63 -1.32
CA ALA A 85 12.05 8.55 -0.76
C ALA A 85 11.29 7.22 -0.67
N CYS A 86 9.98 7.23 -0.39
CA CYS A 86 9.17 6.03 -0.34
C CYS A 86 8.97 5.41 -1.73
N THR A 87 8.75 6.23 -2.76
CA THR A 87 8.64 5.76 -4.15
C THR A 87 9.97 5.16 -4.62
N THR A 88 11.09 5.84 -4.35
CA THR A 88 12.43 5.32 -4.69
C THR A 88 12.74 4.01 -3.96
N GLY A 89 12.48 3.96 -2.65
CA GLY A 89 12.68 2.75 -1.85
C GLY A 89 11.80 1.59 -2.29
N LEU A 90 10.55 1.86 -2.70
CA LEU A 90 9.65 0.87 -3.27
C LEU A 90 10.26 0.20 -4.51
N PHE A 91 10.66 0.99 -5.52
CA PHE A 91 11.20 0.42 -6.75
C PHE A 91 12.51 -0.34 -6.51
N ASN A 92 13.39 0.19 -5.64
CA ASN A 92 14.64 -0.48 -5.29
C ASN A 92 14.40 -1.84 -4.62
N GLY A 93 13.50 -1.90 -3.63
CA GLY A 93 13.24 -3.14 -2.90
C GLY A 93 12.41 -4.15 -3.70
N VAL A 94 11.42 -3.67 -4.45
CA VAL A 94 10.61 -4.53 -5.35
C VAL A 94 11.50 -5.24 -6.38
N GLY A 95 12.49 -4.55 -6.94
CA GLY A 95 13.45 -5.14 -7.88
C GLY A 95 14.31 -6.27 -7.29
N LYS A 96 14.42 -6.36 -5.96
CA LYS A 96 15.12 -7.45 -5.26
C LYS A 96 14.19 -8.60 -4.88
N ILE A 97 12.95 -8.27 -4.54
CA ILE A 97 11.99 -9.21 -3.96
C ILE A 97 11.20 -9.97 -5.05
N LEU A 98 10.89 -9.32 -6.16
CA LEU A 98 10.16 -9.97 -7.25
C LEU A 98 11.02 -11.05 -7.90
N LYS A 99 10.39 -12.18 -8.21
CA LYS A 99 10.97 -13.18 -9.12
C LYS A 99 11.21 -12.57 -10.50
N PRO A 100 12.09 -13.19 -11.32
CA PRO A 100 12.08 -12.95 -12.75
C PRO A 100 10.65 -13.05 -13.31
N GLN A 101 10.21 -12.05 -14.08
CA GLN A 101 8.85 -11.91 -14.61
C GLN A 101 7.74 -11.61 -13.59
N GLY A 102 8.09 -11.36 -12.33
CA GLY A 102 7.15 -10.89 -11.32
C GLY A 102 6.61 -9.49 -11.64
N LEU A 103 5.43 -9.18 -11.11
CA LEU A 103 4.74 -7.92 -11.41
C LEU A 103 4.65 -6.99 -10.20
N LEU A 104 4.86 -5.70 -10.43
CA LEU A 104 4.46 -4.63 -9.53
C LEU A 104 3.20 -3.99 -10.07
N LEU A 105 2.11 -4.06 -9.31
CA LEU A 105 0.88 -3.33 -9.59
C LEU A 105 0.74 -2.16 -8.63
N THR A 106 0.44 -0.99 -9.16
CA THR A 106 0.24 0.21 -8.37
C THR A 106 -1.17 0.75 -8.59
N TYR A 107 -1.78 1.20 -7.51
CA TYR A 107 -3.11 1.80 -7.53
C TYR A 107 -3.10 3.10 -6.74
N GLY A 108 -3.64 4.14 -7.35
CA GLY A 108 -3.81 5.44 -6.73
C GLY A 108 -4.40 6.45 -7.72
N PRO A 109 -4.83 7.63 -7.23
CA PRO A 109 -5.17 8.76 -8.06
C PRO A 109 -3.88 9.31 -8.70
N TYR A 110 -3.56 8.82 -9.89
CA TYR A 110 -2.50 9.35 -10.72
C TYR A 110 -3.06 10.40 -11.68
N ALA A 111 -2.27 11.42 -11.98
CA ALA A 111 -2.56 12.32 -13.09
C ALA A 111 -2.31 11.58 -14.41
N PHE A 112 -3.27 11.62 -15.33
CA PHE A 112 -3.13 11.13 -16.69
C PHE A 112 -2.99 12.33 -17.63
N SER A 113 -1.88 12.40 -18.38
CA SER A 113 -1.53 13.57 -19.20
C SER A 113 -1.54 14.89 -18.41
N GLY A 114 -1.07 14.85 -17.16
CA GLY A 114 -1.06 16.02 -16.25
C GLY A 114 -2.41 16.36 -15.62
N SER A 115 -3.50 15.66 -15.97
CA SER A 115 -4.83 15.89 -15.41
C SER A 115 -5.25 14.77 -14.46
N ILE A 116 -5.61 15.13 -13.22
CA ILE A 116 -6.23 14.20 -12.28
C ILE A 116 -7.73 14.20 -12.54
N THR A 117 -8.31 13.02 -12.68
CA THR A 117 -9.76 12.85 -12.84
C THR A 117 -10.22 11.63 -12.02
N PRO A 118 -11.52 11.54 -11.66
CA PRO A 118 -12.55 12.59 -11.67
C PRO A 118 -12.34 13.66 -10.58
N GLN A 119 -13.22 14.67 -10.48
CA GLN A 119 -13.10 15.82 -9.56
C GLN A 119 -12.87 15.38 -8.09
N SER A 120 -13.45 14.28 -7.64
CA SER A 120 -13.21 13.76 -6.29
C SER A 120 -11.75 13.41 -6.02
N ASN A 121 -10.99 12.96 -7.04
CA ASN A 121 -9.55 12.72 -6.92
C ASN A 121 -8.75 14.03 -6.93
N VAL A 122 -9.21 15.04 -7.67
CA VAL A 122 -8.63 16.39 -7.68
C VAL A 122 -8.74 17.02 -6.29
N ASP A 123 -9.95 16.99 -5.73
CA ASP A 123 -10.22 17.53 -4.39
C ASP A 123 -9.41 16.78 -3.32
N PHE A 124 -9.26 15.45 -3.49
CA PHE A 124 -8.43 14.64 -2.62
C PHE A 124 -6.94 15.02 -2.73
N ASP A 125 -6.37 15.15 -3.93
CA ASP A 125 -4.99 15.59 -4.16
C ASP A 125 -4.73 16.98 -3.55
N HIS A 126 -5.63 17.93 -3.77
CA HIS A 126 -5.56 19.25 -3.14
C HIS A 126 -5.55 19.16 -1.61
N SER A 127 -6.44 18.33 -1.03
CA SER A 127 -6.50 18.15 0.42
C SER A 127 -5.23 17.53 1.01
N LEU A 128 -4.52 16.71 0.23
CA LEU A 128 -3.26 16.08 0.62
C LEU A 128 -2.11 17.09 0.58
N ARG A 129 -1.99 17.88 -0.49
CA ARG A 129 -0.95 18.92 -0.62
C ARG A 129 -1.06 19.99 0.47
N TYR A 130 -2.25 20.30 0.95
CA TYR A 130 -2.45 21.29 2.01
C TYR A 130 -1.96 20.81 3.40
N ARG A 131 -1.68 19.51 3.55
CA ARG A 131 -1.29 18.88 4.82
C ARG A 131 0.17 18.42 4.85
N LEU A 132 0.87 18.52 3.73
CA LEU A 132 2.30 18.23 3.59
C LEU A 132 3.08 19.54 3.66
#